data_AF-A0A966D8M1-F1
#
_entry.id   AF-A0A966D8M1-F1
#
_cell.length_a   1.000
_cell.length_b   1.000
_cell.length_c   1.000
_cell.angle_alpha   90.00
_cell.angle_beta   90.00
_cell.angle_gamma   90.00
#
_symmetry.space_group_name_H-M   'P 1'
#
loop_
_entity.id
_entity.type
_entity.pdbx_description
1 polymer ?
#
loop_
_entity_poly.entity_id
_entity_poly.type
_entity_poly.pdbx_seq_one_letter_code
_entity_poly.pdbx_strand_id
1 'polypeptide(L)'
;MSQIISKKLEALGTIIEISLEKKNLVYFDLCFEEIKRIEKKYSRFDDNSYISYLNSNLNKKIILDEETLFLFKKYDYLKLKTEGFFNIFIKKTLDDLGYDKNYSFKKKFRAFFPFKKKIFYNLNNLEIVLF
;
A
#
# COMPACT_ATOMS: atom_id res chain seq x y z
N MET A 1 33.84 -0.63 18.75
CA MET A 1 32.74 0.02 18.00
C MET A 1 32.33 -0.93 16.88
N SER A 2 31.06 -1.28 16.75
CA SER A 2 30.59 -2.10 15.62
C SER A 2 30.63 -1.27 14.34
N GLN A 3 31.27 -1.79 13.30
CA GLN A 3 31.30 -1.14 11.99
C GLN A 3 29.92 -1.27 11.34
N ILE A 4 29.30 -0.14 10.99
CA ILE A 4 28.03 -0.08 10.25
C ILE A 4 28.34 0.06 8.77
N ILE A 5 27.64 -0.70 7.94
CA ILE A 5 27.71 -0.65 6.49
C ILE A 5 26.31 -0.33 5.97
N SER A 6 26.22 0.55 4.96
CA SER A 6 24.96 0.90 4.29
C SER A 6 24.92 0.38 2.86
N LYS A 7 23.73 0.00 2.40
CA LYS A 7 23.42 -0.25 0.98
C LYS A 7 22.12 0.47 0.59
N LYS A 8 21.98 0.83 -0.69
CA LYS A 8 20.82 1.53 -1.23
C LYS A 8 20.08 0.69 -2.27
N LEU A 9 18.77 0.87 -2.34
CA LEU A 9 17.87 0.26 -3.32
C LEU A 9 16.85 1.29 -3.79
N GLU A 10 16.61 1.37 -5.10
CA GLU A 10 15.45 2.07 -5.67
C GLU A 10 14.24 1.14 -5.63
N ALA A 11 13.22 1.52 -4.87
CA ALA A 11 11.96 0.79 -4.72
C ALA A 11 10.89 1.69 -4.08
N LEU A 12 9.61 1.32 -4.24
CA LEU A 12 8.47 2.05 -3.68
C LEU A 12 8.40 3.52 -4.15
N GLY A 13 8.93 3.81 -5.33
CA GLY A 13 9.02 5.17 -5.88
C GLY A 13 10.03 6.08 -5.17
N THR A 14 11.01 5.54 -4.45
CA THR A 14 12.05 6.30 -3.74
C THR A 14 13.38 5.52 -3.65
N ILE A 15 14.40 6.13 -3.04
CA ILE A 15 15.66 5.46 -2.65
C ILE A 15 15.56 5.07 -1.18
N ILE A 16 15.70 3.77 -0.90
CA ILE A 16 15.74 3.21 0.45
C ILE A 16 17.17 2.87 0.80
N GLU A 17 17.64 3.34 1.95
CA GLU A 17 18.93 2.96 2.52
C GLU A 17 18.72 2.02 3.71
N ILE A 18 19.46 0.92 3.71
CA ILE A 18 19.53 -0.01 4.84
C ILE A 18 20.94 0.05 5.40
N SER A 19 21.05 0.21 6.71
CA SER A 19 22.31 0.22 7.44
C SER A 19 22.34 -0.93 8.44
N LEU A 20 23.34 -1.81 8.32
CA LEU A 20 23.50 -2.97 9.18
C LEU A 20 24.89 -3.00 9.81
N GLU A 21 24.97 -3.55 11.01
CA GLU A 21 26.25 -3.92 11.60
C GLU A 21 26.95 -5.00 10.76
N LYS A 22 28.27 -5.00 10.74
CA LYS A 22 29.09 -5.98 9.99
C LYS A 22 28.75 -7.45 10.24
N LYS A 23 28.25 -7.80 11.42
CA LYS A 23 27.81 -9.17 11.74
C LYS A 23 26.52 -9.59 11.02
N ASN A 24 25.75 -8.63 10.52
CA ASN A 24 24.41 -8.80 9.98
C ASN A 24 24.35 -8.59 8.45
N LEU A 25 25.48 -8.48 7.75
CA LEU A 25 25.50 -8.16 6.32
C LEU A 25 24.79 -9.19 5.44
N VAL A 26 24.69 -10.44 5.92
CA VAL A 26 23.93 -11.52 5.26
C VAL A 26 22.44 -11.18 5.10
N TYR A 27 21.89 -10.30 5.93
CA TYR A 27 20.47 -9.93 5.88
C TYR A 27 20.14 -8.84 4.86
N PHE A 28 21.13 -8.23 4.19
CA PHE A 28 20.86 -7.20 3.20
C PHE A 28 19.92 -7.67 2.09
N ASP A 29 20.20 -8.84 1.54
CA ASP A 29 19.44 -9.36 0.41
C ASP A 29 18.02 -9.71 0.85
N LEU A 30 17.85 -10.29 2.04
CA LEU A 30 16.54 -10.58 2.64
C LEU A 30 15.72 -9.29 2.84
N CYS A 31 16.32 -8.22 3.35
CA CYS A 31 15.60 -6.96 3.51
C CYS A 31 15.21 -6.33 2.16
N PHE A 32 16.09 -6.39 1.16
CA PHE A 32 15.80 -5.85 -0.17
C PHE A 32 14.76 -6.69 -0.93
N GLU A 33 14.79 -8.01 -0.78
CA GLU A 33 13.76 -8.90 -1.31
C GLU A 33 12.39 -8.60 -0.69
N GLU A 34 12.34 -8.35 0.61
CA GLU A 34 11.10 -8.02 1.29
C GLU A 34 10.52 -6.67 0.83
N ILE A 35 11.36 -5.66 0.64
CA ILE A 35 10.94 -4.38 0.05
C ILE A 35 10.35 -4.58 -1.35
N LYS A 36 11.01 -5.37 -2.20
CA LYS A 36 10.52 -5.68 -3.55
C LYS A 36 9.22 -6.49 -3.52
N ARG A 37 9.07 -7.41 -2.57
CA ARG A 37 7.82 -8.16 -2.35
C ARG A 37 6.67 -7.21 -2.01
N ILE A 38 6.89 -6.26 -1.09
CA ILE A 38 5.91 -5.24 -0.70
C ILE A 38 5.52 -4.38 -1.91
N GLU A 39 6.50 -3.89 -2.66
CA GLU A 39 6.26 -3.08 -3.87
C GLU A 39 5.40 -3.84 -4.88
N LYS A 40 5.78 -5.07 -5.21
CA LYS A 40 5.02 -5.91 -6.14
C LYS A 40 3.59 -6.18 -5.67
N LYS A 41 3.39 -6.36 -4.36
CA LYS A 41 2.06 -6.66 -3.80
C LYS A 41 1.14 -5.43 -3.76
N TYR A 42 1.67 -4.28 -3.36
CA TYR A 42 0.83 -3.10 -3.02
C TYR A 42 0.99 -1.91 -3.97
N SER A 43 1.82 -2.00 -5.00
CA SER A 43 1.96 -0.93 -5.98
C SER A 43 0.63 -0.66 -6.70
N ARG A 44 0.20 0.60 -6.67
CA ARG A 44 -0.94 1.11 -7.46
C ARG A 44 -0.61 1.29 -8.95
N PHE A 45 0.67 1.18 -9.30
CA PHE A 45 1.19 1.40 -10.65
C PHE A 45 1.45 0.09 -11.39
N ASP A 46 1.46 -1.04 -10.69
CA ASP A 46 1.52 -2.37 -11.29
C ASP A 46 0.09 -2.91 -11.44
N ASP A 47 -0.33 -3.11 -12.68
CA ASP A 47 -1.67 -3.62 -13.01
C ASP A 47 -1.83 -5.10 -12.61
N ASN A 48 -0.72 -5.79 -12.34
CA ASN A 48 -0.69 -7.18 -11.87
C ASN A 48 -0.51 -7.30 -10.34
N SER A 49 -0.49 -6.18 -9.62
CA SER A 49 -0.35 -6.22 -8.16
C SER A 49 -1.60 -6.79 -7.48
N TYR A 50 -1.41 -7.29 -6.26
CA TYR A 50 -2.52 -7.77 -5.45
C TYR A 50 -3.55 -6.66 -5.19
N ILE A 51 -3.10 -5.41 -5.01
CA ILE A 51 -4.01 -4.27 -4.83
C ILE A 51 -4.80 -3.94 -6.10
N SER A 52 -4.19 -4.11 -7.27
CA SER A 52 -4.89 -3.96 -8.57
C SER A 52 -5.97 -5.03 -8.74
N TYR A 53 -5.70 -6.27 -8.30
CA TYR A 53 -6.71 -7.32 -8.23
C TYR A 53 -7.87 -6.95 -7.30
N LEU A 54 -7.61 -6.46 -6.09
CA LEU A 54 -8.66 -6.04 -5.16
C LEU A 54 -9.52 -4.90 -5.74
N ASN A 55 -8.87 -3.89 -6.32
CA ASN A 55 -9.55 -2.74 -6.94
C ASN A 55 -10.41 -3.13 -8.15
N SER A 56 -10.06 -4.21 -8.85
CA SER A 56 -10.82 -4.71 -10.01
C SER A 56 -11.98 -5.62 -9.62
N ASN A 57 -12.09 -6.00 -8.34
CA ASN A 57 -13.09 -6.94 -7.82
C ASN A 57 -13.96 -6.29 -6.73
N LEU A 58 -14.22 -4.98 -6.82
CA LEU A 58 -15.15 -4.29 -5.94
C LEU A 58 -16.55 -4.94 -5.97
N ASN A 59 -17.25 -4.86 -4.85
CA ASN A 59 -18.56 -5.47 -4.57
C ASN A 59 -18.57 -7.01 -4.62
N LYS A 60 -17.41 -7.66 -4.74
CA LYS A 60 -17.28 -9.11 -4.59
C LYS A 60 -16.77 -9.44 -3.19
N LYS A 61 -17.11 -10.64 -2.73
CA LYS A 61 -16.51 -11.23 -1.54
C LYS A 61 -15.12 -11.72 -1.90
N ILE A 62 -14.10 -11.21 -1.22
CA ILE A 62 -12.70 -11.59 -1.46
C ILE A 62 -12.10 -12.08 -0.14
N ILE A 63 -11.39 -13.20 -0.22
CA ILE A 63 -10.56 -13.69 0.88
C ILE A 63 -9.23 -12.95 0.85
N LEU A 64 -8.88 -12.30 1.97
CA LEU A 64 -7.61 -11.63 2.14
C LEU A 64 -6.58 -12.53 2.82
N ASP A 65 -5.32 -12.33 2.47
CA ASP A 65 -4.23 -12.82 3.29
C ASP A 65 -4.13 -12.03 4.61
N GLU A 66 -3.41 -12.60 5.58
CA GLU A 66 -3.28 -12.07 6.94
C GLU A 66 -2.62 -10.68 6.98
N GLU A 67 -1.59 -10.45 6.16
CA GLU A 67 -0.89 -9.16 6.09
C GLU A 67 -1.84 -8.07 5.57
N THR A 68 -2.58 -8.35 4.50
CA THR A 68 -3.54 -7.40 3.95
C THR A 68 -4.67 -7.12 4.94
N LEU A 69 -5.21 -8.14 5.60
CA LEU A 69 -6.24 -7.96 6.62
C LEU A 69 -5.72 -7.12 7.80
N PHE A 70 -4.48 -7.35 8.22
CA PHE A 70 -3.83 -6.54 9.25
C PHE A 70 -3.74 -5.06 8.84
N LEU A 71 -3.33 -4.78 7.60
CA LEU A 71 -3.25 -3.40 7.09
C LEU A 71 -4.62 -2.72 7.04
N PHE A 72 -5.68 -3.44 6.65
CA PHE A 72 -7.04 -2.90 6.68
C PHE A 72 -7.53 -2.61 8.11
N LYS A 73 -7.24 -3.50 9.07
CA LYS A 73 -7.53 -3.24 10.50
C LYS A 73 -6.76 -2.03 11.01
N LYS A 74 -5.49 -1.85 10.60
CA LYS A 74 -4.69 -0.66 10.93
C LYS A 74 -5.26 0.59 10.30
N TYR A 75 -5.77 0.51 9.07
CA TYR A 75 -6.47 1.62 8.43
C TYR A 75 -7.68 2.06 9.27
N ASP A 76 -8.55 1.15 9.72
CA ASP A 76 -9.73 1.55 10.52
C ASP A 76 -9.32 2.22 11.83
N TYR A 77 -8.29 1.68 12.50
CA TYR A 77 -7.72 2.28 13.68
C TYR A 77 -7.23 3.71 13.40
N LEU A 78 -6.44 3.91 12.35
CA LEU A 78 -5.91 5.22 11.98
C LEU A 78 -7.00 6.19 11.54
N LYS A 79 -7.99 5.72 10.78
CA LYS A 79 -9.16 6.50 10.38
C LYS A 79 -9.90 7.05 11.60
N LEU A 80 -10.13 6.23 12.62
CA LEU A 80 -10.76 6.68 13.87
C LEU A 80 -9.88 7.69 14.61
N LYS A 81 -8.58 7.40 14.73
CA LYS A 81 -7.63 8.28 15.44
C LYS A 81 -7.40 9.62 14.79
N THR A 82 -7.61 9.69 13.48
CA THR A 82 -7.42 10.91 12.68
C THR A 82 -8.75 11.50 12.24
N GLU A 83 -9.88 11.12 12.86
CA GLU A 83 -11.22 11.64 12.52
C GLU A 83 -11.55 11.58 11.00
N GLY A 84 -10.99 10.59 10.31
CA GLY A 84 -11.14 10.38 8.88
C GLY A 84 -10.11 11.05 7.98
N PHE A 85 -9.15 11.81 8.51
CA PHE A 85 -8.07 12.42 7.70
C PHE A 85 -7.16 11.37 7.06
N PHE A 86 -6.89 10.24 7.72
CA PHE A 86 -6.21 9.11 7.11
C PHE A 86 -7.20 8.27 6.30
N ASN A 87 -7.09 8.32 4.96
CA ASN A 87 -7.99 7.62 4.05
C ASN A 87 -7.27 6.93 2.89
N ILE A 88 -7.34 5.59 2.84
CA ILE A 88 -6.74 4.79 1.75
C ILE A 88 -7.61 4.75 0.48
N PHE A 89 -8.87 5.21 0.52
CA PHE A 89 -9.81 5.19 -0.62
C PHE A 89 -9.68 6.40 -1.56
N ILE A 90 -8.54 7.08 -1.56
CA ILE A 90 -8.31 8.31 -2.32
C ILE A 90 -7.72 8.08 -3.72
N LYS A 91 -7.60 6.82 -4.18
CA LYS A 91 -6.98 6.49 -5.48
C LYS A 91 -7.55 7.33 -6.63
N LYS A 92 -8.88 7.35 -6.77
CA LYS A 92 -9.55 8.11 -7.84
C LYS A 92 -9.26 9.61 -7.74
N THR A 93 -9.34 10.18 -6.54
CA THR A 93 -8.99 11.59 -6.31
C THR A 93 -7.55 11.89 -6.71
N LEU A 94 -6.60 11.01 -6.39
CA LEU A 94 -5.21 11.15 -6.80
C LEU A 94 -5.05 11.06 -8.33
N ASP A 95 -5.71 10.10 -8.98
CA ASP A 95 -5.71 9.98 -10.44
C ASP A 95 -6.31 11.22 -11.13
N ASP A 96 -7.41 11.75 -10.60
CA ASP A 96 -8.10 12.95 -11.09
C ASP A 96 -7.25 14.22 -10.93
N LEU A 97 -6.38 14.25 -9.91
CA LEU A 97 -5.40 15.33 -9.69
C LEU A 97 -4.12 15.17 -10.52
N GLY A 98 -3.97 14.09 -11.29
CA GLY A 98 -2.81 13.86 -12.15
C GLY A 98 -1.68 13.07 -11.50
N TYR A 99 -1.89 12.48 -10.31
CA TYR A 99 -1.00 11.48 -9.71
C TYR A 99 -1.29 10.07 -10.26
N ASP A 100 -1.48 10.01 -11.58
CA ASP A 100 -1.65 8.75 -12.30
C ASP A 100 -0.30 8.05 -12.52
N LYS A 101 -0.33 6.84 -13.09
CA LYS A 101 0.87 6.03 -13.39
C LYS A 101 1.93 6.74 -14.24
N ASN A 102 1.51 7.73 -15.02
CA ASN A 102 2.40 8.50 -15.90
C ASN A 102 2.85 9.81 -15.25
N TYR A 103 2.48 10.06 -13.99
CA TYR A 103 2.73 11.32 -13.28
C TYR A 103 2.39 12.52 -14.17
N SER A 104 1.20 12.49 -14.78
CA SER A 104 0.85 13.52 -15.77
C SER A 104 0.79 14.93 -15.16
N PHE A 105 0.55 15.05 -13.85
CA PHE A 105 0.31 16.29 -13.11
C PHE A 105 -0.75 17.19 -13.76
N LYS A 106 -1.58 16.62 -14.64
CA LYS A 106 -2.66 17.29 -15.35
C LYS A 106 -3.97 16.86 -14.73
N LYS A 107 -4.68 17.83 -14.15
CA LYS A 107 -5.99 17.60 -13.55
C LYS A 107 -7.00 17.17 -14.63
N LYS A 108 -7.68 16.03 -14.43
CA LYS A 108 -8.60 15.41 -15.40
C LYS A 108 -10.08 15.84 -15.27
N PHE A 109 -10.35 17.01 -14.68
CA PHE A 109 -11.67 17.61 -14.38
C PHE A 109 -12.47 17.02 -13.18
N ARG A 110 -13.19 17.93 -12.49
CA ARG A 110 -13.88 17.87 -11.17
C ARG A 110 -13.44 16.74 -10.23
N ALA A 111 -12.47 17.06 -9.36
CA ALA A 111 -12.15 16.25 -8.19
C ALA A 111 -13.43 16.00 -7.37
N PHE A 112 -13.99 14.81 -7.49
CA PHE A 112 -15.11 14.36 -6.69
C PHE A 112 -14.51 13.80 -5.40
N PHE A 113 -14.77 14.44 -4.27
CA PHE A 113 -14.41 13.87 -2.98
C PHE A 113 -15.25 12.60 -2.78
N PRO A 114 -14.64 11.42 -2.60
CA PRO A 114 -15.40 10.18 -2.51
C PRO A 114 -16.31 10.21 -1.29
N PHE A 115 -17.60 9.96 -1.54
CA PHE A 115 -18.58 9.63 -0.51
C PHE A 115 -18.12 8.39 0.25
N LYS A 116 -18.41 8.35 1.56
CA LYS A 116 -18.04 7.31 2.55
C LYS A 116 -18.07 5.88 1.96
N LYS A 117 -16.91 5.35 1.57
CA LYS A 117 -16.74 3.91 1.36
C LYS A 117 -16.61 3.20 2.71
N LYS A 118 -17.31 2.08 2.87
CA LYS A 118 -17.28 1.23 4.07
C LYS A 118 -16.63 -0.10 3.72
N ILE A 119 -15.78 -0.58 4.60
CA ILE A 119 -15.30 -1.96 4.60
C ILE A 119 -16.16 -2.71 5.60
N PHE A 120 -16.70 -3.86 5.20
CA PHE A 120 -17.36 -4.77 6.11
C PHE A 120 -16.47 -5.99 6.32
N TYR A 121 -16.18 -6.28 7.58
CA TYR A 121 -15.41 -7.44 7.99
C TYR A 121 -16.35 -8.49 8.55
N ASN A 122 -16.16 -9.74 8.13
CA ASN A 122 -16.58 -10.86 8.96
C ASN A 122 -15.42 -11.21 9.89
N LEU A 123 -15.56 -11.04 11.21
CA LEU A 123 -14.46 -11.29 12.15
C LEU A 123 -14.07 -12.77 12.26
N ASN A 124 -14.92 -13.68 11.76
CA ASN A 124 -14.72 -15.11 11.86
C ASN A 124 -14.08 -15.75 10.61
N ASN A 125 -14.05 -15.03 9.47
CA ASN A 125 -13.46 -15.51 8.23
C ASN A 125 -12.66 -14.38 7.58
N LEU A 126 -11.57 -14.68 6.88
CA LEU A 126 -10.70 -13.73 6.15
C LEU A 126 -11.39 -12.96 4.99
N GLU A 127 -12.69 -12.73 5.05
CA GLU A 127 -13.54 -12.27 3.96
C GLU A 127 -13.91 -10.79 4.14
N ILE A 128 -13.76 -10.01 3.07
CA ILE A 128 -14.25 -8.63 3.00
C ILE A 128 -15.07 -8.38 1.73
N VAL A 129 -15.94 -7.37 1.81
CA VAL A 129 -16.56 -6.74 0.64
C VAL A 129 -16.09 -5.29 0.58
N LEU A 130 -15.40 -4.94 -0.50
CA LEU A 130 -14.94 -3.58 -0.78
C LEU A 130 -15.98 -2.87 -1.65
N PHE A 131 -16.57 -1.79 -1.13
CA PHE A 131 -17.49 -0.92 -1.87
C PHE A 131 -16.75 0.25 -2.52
#